data_AF-A0A133V7K8-F1
#
_entry.id   AF-A0A133V7K8-F1
#
_cell.length_a   1.000
_cell.length_b   1.000
_cell.length_c   1.000
_cell.angle_alpha   90.00
_cell.angle_beta   90.00
_cell.angle_gamma   90.00
#
_symmetry.space_group_name_H-M   'P 1'
#
loop_
_entity.id
_entity.type
_entity.pdbx_description
1 polymer ?
#
loop_
_entity_poly.entity_id
_entity_poly.type
_entity_poly.pdbx_seq_one_letter_code
_entity_poly.pdbx_strand_id
1 'polypeptide(L)'
;SLPPENALESFNDKFFERDRTPPEIRAFGAYLYVSLDSSYRKVSGLLGDLSIRVSHVAVWSWVQRIGERMGDGAFHRKERRVLVADETKIKAENGWIYVFAAMDPENREIVGFHVSEHRESIDVLVFLRKCLKHCKNGPKLITDGGPWHLWPAQILRLDHVAIGGEDRNYIERWFGTLKDRLRIFDVYFPTAKVGSIVNFMRAFCYWYNESRYHLTLKGPPMGGEGGFEQWIKALS
;
A
#
# COMPACT_ATOMS: atom_id res chain seq x y z
N SER A 1 1.50 5.46 23.53
CA SER A 1 0.92 6.64 24.23
C SER A 1 -0.06 7.32 23.29
N LEU A 2 -1.03 8.13 23.75
CA LEU A 2 -1.72 9.01 22.79
C LEU A 2 -0.68 9.98 22.17
N PRO A 3 -0.71 10.23 20.86
CA PRO A 3 0.26 11.12 20.22
C PRO A 3 0.12 12.55 20.77
N PRO A 4 1.22 13.34 20.76
CA PRO A 4 1.21 14.69 21.31
C PRO A 4 0.24 15.62 20.57
N GLU A 5 -0.49 16.46 21.31
CA GLU A 5 -1.53 17.40 20.84
C GLU A 5 -1.10 18.25 19.62
N ASN A 6 0.16 18.69 19.57
CA ASN A 6 0.68 19.50 18.45
C ASN A 6 0.77 18.75 17.12
N ALA A 7 0.95 17.41 17.14
CA ALA A 7 0.94 16.59 15.92
C ALA A 7 -0.48 16.42 15.36
N LEU A 8 -1.48 16.61 16.20
CA LEU A 8 -2.90 16.43 15.92
C LEU A 8 -3.55 17.72 15.39
N GLU A 9 -3.13 18.88 15.89
CA GLU A 9 -3.54 20.18 15.34
C GLU A 9 -2.99 20.40 13.91
N SER A 10 -1.72 20.07 13.65
CA SER A 10 -1.14 20.17 12.30
C SER A 10 -1.85 19.25 11.29
N PHE A 11 -2.34 18.10 11.76
CA PHE A 11 -3.12 17.15 10.98
C PHE A 11 -4.45 17.75 10.55
N ASN A 12 -5.16 18.49 11.40
CA ASN A 12 -6.53 18.93 11.08
C ASN A 12 -6.55 19.94 9.93
N ASP A 13 -5.70 20.97 10.01
CA ASP A 13 -5.60 22.03 9.00
C ASP A 13 -5.03 21.51 7.68
N LYS A 14 -4.08 20.57 7.75
CA LYS A 14 -3.60 19.94 6.53
C LYS A 14 -4.66 19.04 5.93
N PHE A 15 -5.29 18.12 6.68
CA PHE A 15 -5.91 16.90 6.12
C PHE A 15 -7.38 16.99 5.70
N PHE A 16 -8.20 17.80 6.36
CA PHE A 16 -9.65 17.70 6.22
C PHE A 16 -10.38 18.99 6.60
N GLU A 17 -10.03 20.11 5.98
CA GLU A 17 -10.81 21.34 6.11
C GLU A 17 -12.32 21.03 6.00
N ARG A 18 -13.05 21.34 7.08
CA ARG A 18 -14.53 21.27 7.22
C ARG A 18 -15.18 19.90 7.52
N ASP A 19 -14.44 18.83 7.82
CA ASP A 19 -15.09 17.61 8.34
C ASP A 19 -15.33 17.72 9.87
N ARG A 20 -16.53 17.37 10.34
CA ARG A 20 -16.91 17.50 11.77
C ARG A 20 -16.25 16.44 12.65
N THR A 21 -15.73 15.38 12.06
CA THR A 21 -15.07 14.29 12.77
C THR A 21 -13.60 14.61 13.03
N PRO A 22 -13.12 14.47 14.29
CA PRO A 22 -11.72 14.69 14.64
C PRO A 22 -10.72 13.92 13.76
N PRO A 23 -9.58 14.55 13.40
CA PRO A 23 -8.40 13.93 12.81
C PRO A 23 -8.12 12.46 13.14
N GLU A 24 -8.03 12.17 14.43
CA GLU A 24 -7.61 10.92 15.03
C GLU A 24 -8.62 9.83 14.72
N ILE A 25 -9.91 10.18 14.76
CA ILE A 25 -11.00 9.27 14.44
C ILE A 25 -10.98 8.93 12.95
N ARG A 26 -10.67 9.91 12.08
CA ARG A 26 -10.56 9.66 10.63
C ARG A 26 -9.35 8.78 10.33
N ALA A 27 -8.21 9.08 10.94
CA ALA A 27 -7.01 8.26 10.86
C ALA A 27 -7.26 6.84 11.38
N PHE A 28 -7.95 6.70 12.51
CA PHE A 28 -8.29 5.42 13.12
C PHE A 28 -9.25 4.61 12.25
N GLY A 29 -10.30 5.25 11.71
CA GLY A 29 -11.23 4.59 10.79
C GLY A 29 -10.51 4.07 9.54
N ALA A 30 -9.60 4.85 8.97
CA ALA A 30 -8.78 4.39 7.84
C ALA A 30 -7.80 3.27 8.24
N TYR A 31 -7.16 3.38 9.41
CA TYR A 31 -6.29 2.34 9.96
C TYR A 31 -7.05 1.03 10.14
N LEU A 32 -8.24 1.05 10.76
CA LEU A 32 -9.09 -0.14 10.92
C LEU A 32 -9.46 -0.75 9.56
N TYR A 33 -9.75 0.08 8.56
CA TYR A 33 -10.07 -0.40 7.22
C TYR A 33 -8.89 -1.14 6.56
N VAL A 34 -7.68 -0.57 6.60
CA VAL A 34 -6.52 -1.19 5.94
C VAL A 34 -5.92 -2.35 6.73
N SER A 35 -6.05 -2.33 8.05
CA SER A 35 -5.43 -3.32 8.95
C SER A 35 -6.28 -4.54 9.25
N LEU A 36 -7.61 -4.40 9.20
CA LEU A 36 -8.55 -5.48 9.47
C LEU A 36 -9.22 -5.94 8.18
N ASP A 37 -9.61 -7.22 8.15
CA ASP A 37 -10.59 -7.66 7.17
C ASP A 37 -11.96 -7.05 7.55
N SER A 38 -12.20 -5.84 7.06
CA SER A 38 -13.41 -5.07 7.30
C SER A 38 -13.92 -4.34 6.05
N SER A 39 -15.25 -4.24 5.92
CA SER A 39 -15.87 -3.33 4.97
C SER A 39 -15.98 -1.93 5.57
N TYR A 40 -16.16 -0.90 4.74
CA TYR A 40 -16.43 0.45 5.21
C TYR A 40 -17.66 0.53 6.15
N ARG A 41 -18.66 -0.34 5.94
CA ARG A 41 -19.84 -0.46 6.81
C ARG A 41 -19.48 -1.08 8.16
N LYS A 42 -18.62 -2.09 8.18
CA LYS A 42 -18.12 -2.70 9.43
C LYS A 42 -17.31 -1.69 10.24
N VAL A 43 -16.43 -0.91 9.62
CA VAL A 43 -15.69 0.17 10.31
C VAL A 43 -16.65 1.23 10.86
N SER A 44 -17.62 1.67 10.06
CA SER A 44 -18.67 2.60 10.50
C SER A 44 -19.47 2.04 11.71
N GLY A 45 -19.78 0.74 11.71
CA GLY A 45 -20.40 0.05 12.85
C GLY A 45 -19.52 0.04 14.10
N LEU A 46 -18.24 -0.34 13.97
CA LEU A 46 -17.29 -0.35 15.08
C LEU A 46 -17.11 1.03 15.72
N LEU A 47 -17.08 2.09 14.91
CA LEU A 47 -17.08 3.46 15.41
C LEU A 47 -18.41 3.81 16.10
N GLY A 48 -19.53 3.32 15.56
CA GLY A 48 -20.85 3.46 16.16
C GLY A 48 -20.97 2.82 17.55
N ASP A 49 -20.35 1.65 17.76
CA ASP A 49 -20.28 0.98 19.07
C ASP A 49 -19.53 1.85 20.11
N LEU A 50 -18.63 2.71 19.65
CA LEU A 50 -17.93 3.73 20.46
C LEU A 50 -18.67 5.08 20.49
N SER A 51 -19.96 5.11 20.15
CA SER A 51 -20.80 6.31 20.05
C SER A 51 -20.37 7.34 19.01
N ILE A 52 -19.51 6.97 18.05
CA ILE A 52 -19.07 7.83 16.94
C ILE A 52 -19.91 7.52 15.71
N ARG A 53 -20.92 8.36 15.43
CA ARG A 53 -21.83 8.17 14.30
C ARG A 53 -21.24 8.73 13.00
N VAL A 54 -20.77 7.85 12.12
CA VAL A 54 -20.30 8.21 10.78
C VAL A 54 -20.82 7.26 9.72
N SER A 55 -20.99 7.74 8.49
CA SER A 55 -21.41 6.90 7.38
C SER A 55 -20.23 6.09 6.83
N HIS A 56 -20.51 4.93 6.23
CA HIS A 56 -19.50 4.17 5.50
C HIS A 56 -18.86 4.94 4.32
N VAL A 57 -19.60 5.91 3.74
CA VAL A 57 -19.08 6.81 2.69
C VAL A 57 -18.04 7.78 3.26
N ALA A 58 -18.22 8.24 4.50
CA ALA A 58 -17.21 9.05 5.19
C ALA A 58 -15.92 8.25 5.40
N VAL A 59 -16.03 7.00 5.88
CA VAL A 59 -14.87 6.10 6.03
C VAL A 59 -14.15 5.90 4.70
N TRP A 60 -14.89 5.64 3.62
CA TRP A 60 -14.31 5.56 2.27
C TRP A 60 -13.56 6.85 1.90
N SER A 61 -14.17 8.01 2.09
CA SER A 61 -13.54 9.30 1.82
C SER A 61 -12.26 9.51 2.63
N TRP A 62 -12.21 9.06 3.89
CA TRP A 62 -11.02 9.18 4.72
C TRP A 62 -9.86 8.34 4.19
N VAL A 63 -10.12 7.07 3.80
CA VAL A 63 -9.11 6.20 3.19
C VAL A 63 -8.57 6.80 1.90
N GLN A 64 -9.45 7.36 1.06
CA GLN A 64 -9.06 8.01 -0.19
C GLN A 64 -8.17 9.23 0.04
N ARG A 65 -8.56 10.14 0.93
CA ARG A 65 -7.79 11.36 1.25
C ARG A 65 -6.46 11.05 1.91
N ILE A 66 -6.43 10.09 2.83
CA ILE A 66 -5.20 9.65 3.48
C ILE A 66 -4.26 9.04 2.45
N GLY A 67 -4.75 8.12 1.62
CA GLY A 67 -3.97 7.52 0.55
C GLY A 67 -3.39 8.54 -0.42
N GLU A 68 -4.20 9.49 -0.88
CA GLU A 68 -3.76 10.58 -1.76
C GLU A 68 -2.60 11.38 -1.14
N ARG A 69 -2.72 11.74 0.13
CA ARG A 69 -1.74 12.56 0.85
C ARG A 69 -0.48 11.82 1.24
N MET A 70 -0.59 10.54 1.59
CA MET A 70 0.57 9.68 1.83
C MET A 70 1.47 9.62 0.60
N GLY A 71 0.90 9.73 -0.61
CA GLY A 71 1.69 9.77 -1.83
C GLY A 71 2.63 8.57 -1.92
N ASP A 72 3.92 8.84 -2.10
CA ASP A 72 4.99 7.84 -2.12
C ASP A 72 5.72 7.71 -0.76
N GLY A 73 5.14 8.26 0.32
CA GLY A 73 5.75 8.34 1.66
C GLY A 73 6.01 6.99 2.34
N ALA A 74 5.45 5.89 1.80
CA ALA A 74 5.76 4.53 2.23
C ALA A 74 7.10 4.01 1.66
N PHE A 75 7.68 4.69 0.67
CA PHE A 75 8.79 4.17 -0.14
C PHE A 75 10.08 4.97 0.09
N HIS A 76 10.99 4.39 0.86
CA HIS A 76 12.21 5.07 1.29
C HIS A 76 13.39 4.86 0.34
N ARG A 77 14.21 5.89 0.16
CA ARG A 77 15.38 5.79 -0.72
C ARG A 77 16.55 5.06 -0.05
N LYS A 78 16.82 3.82 -0.44
CA LYS A 78 17.84 2.93 0.16
C LYS A 78 18.70 2.21 -0.88
N GLU A 79 19.86 1.72 -0.47
CA GLU A 79 20.61 0.72 -1.26
C GLU A 79 19.92 -0.63 -1.12
N ARG A 80 19.79 -1.36 -2.23
CA ARG A 80 19.13 -2.66 -2.27
C ARG A 80 19.90 -3.60 -3.16
N ARG A 81 20.17 -4.81 -2.67
CA ARG A 81 20.86 -5.84 -3.45
C ARG A 81 19.95 -6.42 -4.52
N VAL A 82 18.69 -6.69 -4.16
CA VAL A 82 17.68 -7.37 -4.98
C VAL A 82 16.35 -6.62 -4.92
N LEU A 83 15.64 -6.58 -6.04
CA LEU A 83 14.21 -6.30 -6.10
C LEU A 83 13.51 -7.52 -6.69
N VAL A 84 12.49 -7.99 -5.98
CA VAL A 84 11.55 -8.99 -6.50
C VAL A 84 10.31 -8.25 -6.97
N ALA A 85 9.99 -8.39 -8.25
CA ALA A 85 8.83 -7.74 -8.86
C ALA A 85 7.91 -8.78 -9.48
N ASP A 86 6.62 -8.58 -9.28
CA ASP A 86 5.57 -9.47 -9.75
C ASP A 86 4.26 -8.67 -9.86
N GLU A 87 3.22 -9.26 -10.42
CA GLU A 87 1.91 -8.65 -10.54
C GLU A 87 0.78 -9.52 -10.00
N THR A 88 -0.33 -8.87 -9.70
CA THR A 88 -1.58 -9.56 -9.47
C THR A 88 -2.73 -8.81 -10.11
N LYS A 89 -3.87 -9.49 -10.24
CA LYS A 89 -5.11 -8.85 -10.69
C LYS A 89 -6.14 -8.80 -9.57
N ILE A 90 -6.88 -7.70 -9.52
CA ILE A 90 -8.03 -7.50 -8.65
C ILE A 90 -9.24 -7.18 -9.52
N LYS A 91 -10.44 -7.58 -9.07
CA LYS A 91 -11.66 -7.29 -9.81
C LYS A 91 -12.10 -5.87 -9.48
N ALA A 92 -12.52 -5.11 -10.47
CA ALA A 92 -13.10 -3.78 -10.34
C ALA A 92 -14.39 -3.70 -11.18
N GLU A 93 -15.08 -2.57 -11.13
CA GLU A 93 -16.37 -2.38 -11.79
C GLU A 93 -16.28 -2.61 -13.32
N ASN A 94 -15.19 -2.14 -13.94
CA ASN A 94 -14.94 -2.26 -15.38
C ASN A 94 -14.12 -3.50 -15.78
N GLY A 95 -13.97 -4.49 -14.89
CA GLY A 95 -13.23 -5.72 -15.17
C GLY A 95 -11.98 -5.88 -14.30
N TRP A 96 -10.94 -6.52 -14.84
CA TRP A 96 -9.71 -6.79 -14.09
C TRP A 96 -8.76 -5.60 -14.14
N ILE A 97 -8.22 -5.24 -12.98
CA ILE A 97 -7.16 -4.25 -12.83
C ILE A 97 -5.89 -4.98 -12.38
N TYR A 98 -4.77 -4.66 -13.03
CA TYR A 98 -3.46 -5.19 -12.69
C TYR A 98 -2.77 -4.28 -11.67
N VAL A 99 -2.19 -4.90 -10.65
CA VAL A 99 -1.38 -4.28 -9.62
C VAL A 99 0.00 -4.91 -9.68
N PHE A 100 0.97 -4.15 -10.18
CA PHE A 100 2.39 -4.48 -10.14
C PHE A 100 2.98 -4.00 -8.82
N ALA A 101 3.85 -4.78 -8.20
CA ALA A 101 4.56 -4.38 -7.00
C ALA A 101 6.01 -4.87 -7.02
N ALA A 102 6.89 -4.12 -6.37
CA ALA A 102 8.27 -4.54 -6.12
C ALA A 102 8.51 -4.60 -4.61
N MET A 103 9.23 -5.62 -4.17
CA MET A 103 9.62 -5.83 -2.79
C MET A 103 11.14 -5.98 -2.69
N ASP A 104 11.70 -5.47 -1.60
CA ASP A 104 13.03 -5.84 -1.13
C ASP A 104 12.90 -7.08 -0.23
N PRO A 105 13.39 -8.26 -0.63
CA PRO A 105 13.23 -9.48 0.16
C PRO A 105 14.06 -9.48 1.44
N GLU A 106 15.14 -8.68 1.51
CA GLU A 106 16.03 -8.60 2.67
C GLU A 106 15.34 -7.86 3.82
N ASN A 107 14.77 -6.70 3.51
CA ASN A 107 14.05 -5.87 4.48
C ASN A 107 12.55 -6.18 4.56
N ARG A 108 12.02 -6.97 3.62
CA ARG A 108 10.59 -7.34 3.47
C ARG A 108 9.67 -6.14 3.37
N GLU A 109 10.15 -5.07 2.73
CA GLU A 109 9.41 -3.83 2.49
C GLU A 109 8.96 -3.74 1.03
N ILE A 110 7.81 -3.12 0.80
CA ILE A 110 7.38 -2.74 -0.55
C ILE A 110 8.16 -1.50 -0.97
N VAL A 111 8.71 -1.55 -2.18
CA VAL A 111 9.55 -0.48 -2.75
C VAL A 111 8.75 0.41 -3.72
N GLY A 112 7.65 -0.11 -4.25
CA GLY A 112 6.71 0.65 -5.05
C GLY A 112 5.66 -0.23 -5.71
N PHE A 113 4.67 0.40 -6.32
CA PHE A 113 3.63 -0.28 -7.07
C PHE A 113 3.18 0.52 -8.30
N HIS A 114 2.45 -0.14 -9.18
CA HIS A 114 1.73 0.50 -10.27
C HIS A 114 0.39 -0.20 -10.49
N VAL A 115 -0.64 0.60 -10.76
CA VAL A 115 -1.99 0.12 -11.08
C VAL A 115 -2.25 0.45 -12.54
N SER A 116 -2.68 -0.54 -13.33
CA SER A 116 -3.04 -0.38 -14.74
C SER A 116 -4.22 -1.27 -15.10
N GLU A 117 -4.99 -0.85 -16.11
CA GLU A 117 -6.01 -1.68 -16.76
C GLU A 117 -5.38 -2.72 -17.70
N HIS A 118 -4.09 -2.56 -18.01
CA HIS A 118 -3.36 -3.37 -18.96
C HIS A 118 -2.20 -4.11 -18.30
N ARG A 119 -1.74 -5.17 -18.98
CA ARG A 119 -0.54 -5.92 -18.61
C ARG A 119 0.43 -5.93 -19.78
N GLU A 120 1.00 -4.77 -20.05
CA GLU A 120 1.91 -4.55 -21.16
C GLU A 120 3.31 -4.17 -20.67
N SER A 121 4.30 -4.33 -21.56
CA SER A 121 5.69 -3.97 -21.25
C SER A 121 5.84 -2.48 -20.88
N ILE A 122 4.98 -1.60 -21.40
CA ILE A 122 5.01 -0.18 -21.05
C ILE A 122 4.57 0.08 -19.60
N ASP A 123 3.59 -0.68 -19.09
CA ASP A 123 3.14 -0.60 -17.69
C ASP A 123 4.29 -0.99 -16.76
N VAL A 124 4.98 -2.09 -17.10
CA VAL A 124 6.14 -2.59 -16.36
C VAL A 124 7.29 -1.58 -16.39
N LEU A 125 7.54 -0.92 -17.52
CA LEU A 125 8.57 0.13 -17.61
C LEU A 125 8.25 1.33 -16.70
N VAL A 126 6.99 1.79 -16.70
CA VAL A 126 6.53 2.87 -15.81
C VAL A 126 6.67 2.45 -14.34
N PHE A 127 6.24 1.23 -14.02
CA PHE A 127 6.35 0.63 -12.71
C PHE A 127 7.80 0.55 -12.20
N LEU A 128 8.71 -0.07 -12.96
CA LEU A 128 10.10 -0.23 -12.57
C LEU A 128 10.80 1.12 -12.40
N ARG A 129 10.52 2.11 -13.28
CA ARG A 129 11.03 3.48 -13.11
C ARG A 129 10.60 4.11 -11.79
N LYS A 130 9.35 3.87 -11.35
CA LYS A 130 8.89 4.36 -10.04
C LYS A 130 9.68 3.71 -8.91
N CYS A 131 9.81 2.38 -8.90
CA CYS A 131 10.57 1.66 -7.87
C CYS A 131 12.04 2.08 -7.81
N LEU A 132 12.69 2.30 -8.95
CA LEU A 132 14.09 2.70 -9.02
C LEU A 132 14.35 4.11 -8.47
N LYS A 133 13.36 5.02 -8.44
CA LYS A 133 13.51 6.32 -7.74
C LYS A 133 13.81 6.14 -6.25
N HIS A 134 13.28 5.07 -5.67
CA HIS A 134 13.50 4.72 -4.27
C HIS A 134 14.77 3.87 -4.09
N CYS A 135 15.52 3.54 -5.14
CA CYS A 135 16.79 2.83 -5.04
C CYS A 135 17.97 3.81 -5.18
N LYS A 136 19.01 3.65 -4.35
CA LYS A 136 20.26 4.40 -4.46
C LYS A 136 21.21 3.81 -5.52
N ASN A 137 21.05 2.53 -5.82
CA ASN A 137 21.84 1.75 -6.76
C ASN A 137 20.93 1.07 -7.82
N GLY A 138 21.53 0.32 -8.75
CA GLY A 138 20.83 -0.59 -9.66
C GLY A 138 20.74 -1.99 -9.04
N PRO A 139 19.63 -2.36 -8.38
CA PRO A 139 19.46 -3.68 -7.79
C PRO A 139 19.32 -4.75 -8.88
N LYS A 140 19.67 -5.99 -8.54
CA LYS A 140 19.31 -7.15 -9.35
C LYS A 140 17.78 -7.30 -9.35
N LEU A 141 17.17 -7.47 -10.52
CA LEU A 141 15.74 -7.65 -10.69
C LEU A 141 15.39 -9.13 -10.82
N ILE A 142 14.45 -9.61 -10.00
CA ILE A 142 13.90 -10.96 -10.07
C ILE A 142 12.41 -10.87 -10.42
N THR A 143 11.97 -11.65 -11.41
CA THR A 143 10.56 -11.71 -11.84
C THR A 143 10.08 -13.14 -12.10
N ASP A 144 8.79 -13.30 -12.37
CA ASP A 144 8.14 -14.59 -12.66
C ASP A 144 8.47 -15.22 -14.03
N GLY A 145 9.06 -14.43 -14.94
CA GLY A 145 9.39 -14.84 -16.30
C GLY A 145 8.35 -14.41 -17.34
N GLY A 146 7.38 -13.59 -16.95
CA GLY A 146 6.42 -12.98 -17.86
C GLY A 146 7.12 -12.20 -18.98
N PRO A 147 6.64 -12.32 -20.24
CA PRO A 147 7.31 -11.72 -21.41
C PRO A 147 7.37 -10.18 -21.32
N TRP A 148 6.45 -9.55 -20.58
CA TRP A 148 6.39 -8.11 -20.37
C TRP A 148 7.54 -7.54 -19.52
N HIS A 149 8.34 -8.38 -18.84
CA HIS A 149 9.46 -7.92 -18.01
C HIS A 149 10.77 -7.74 -18.77
N LEU A 150 10.99 -8.46 -19.86
CA LEU A 150 12.27 -8.52 -20.56
C LEU A 150 12.68 -7.16 -21.15
N TRP A 151 11.82 -6.57 -21.99
CA TRP A 151 12.14 -5.30 -22.66
C TRP A 151 12.35 -4.14 -21.67
N PRO A 152 11.50 -3.95 -20.64
CA PRO A 152 11.73 -2.92 -19.61
C PRO A 152 13.04 -3.10 -18.84
N ALA A 153 13.37 -4.33 -18.46
CA ALA A 153 14.61 -4.61 -17.73
C ALA A 153 15.85 -4.24 -18.57
N GLN A 154 15.83 -4.56 -19.87
CA GLN A 154 16.89 -4.21 -20.81
C GLN A 154 17.03 -2.69 -20.98
N ILE A 155 15.92 -1.98 -21.20
CA ILE A 155 15.92 -0.51 -21.36
C ILE A 155 16.46 0.18 -20.11
N LEU A 156 16.16 -0.35 -18.92
CA LEU A 156 16.63 0.16 -17.63
C LEU A 156 18.01 -0.36 -17.23
N ARG A 157 18.63 -1.23 -18.06
CA ARG A 157 19.96 -1.83 -17.83
C ARG A 157 20.08 -2.54 -16.48
N LEU A 158 19.03 -3.24 -16.07
CA LEU A 158 19.01 -4.03 -14.83
C LEU A 158 19.60 -5.42 -15.08
N ASP A 159 20.35 -5.94 -14.10
CA ASP A 159 20.67 -7.37 -14.04
C ASP A 159 19.38 -8.14 -13.74
N HIS A 160 18.76 -8.70 -14.78
CA HIS A 160 17.44 -9.34 -14.70
C HIS A 160 17.55 -10.84 -14.78
N VAL A 161 16.92 -11.51 -13.81
CA VAL A 161 16.85 -12.97 -13.78
C VAL A 161 15.41 -13.41 -13.56
N ALA A 162 14.91 -14.26 -14.45
CA ALA A 162 13.64 -14.95 -14.27
C ALA A 162 13.89 -16.27 -13.51
N ILE A 163 13.44 -16.36 -12.25
CA ILE A 163 13.57 -17.56 -11.41
C ILE A 163 12.23 -17.85 -10.73
N GLY A 164 11.83 -19.11 -10.66
CA GLY A 164 10.90 -19.61 -9.64
C GLY A 164 11.70 -20.07 -8.42
N GLY A 165 11.45 -19.52 -7.22
CA GLY A 165 12.27 -19.83 -6.03
C GLY A 165 11.85 -19.07 -4.77
N GLU A 166 12.65 -19.22 -3.69
CA GLU A 166 12.31 -18.73 -2.34
C GLU A 166 12.08 -17.22 -2.23
N ASP A 167 12.84 -16.40 -2.97
CA ASP A 167 12.73 -14.94 -2.91
C ASP A 167 11.35 -14.44 -3.41
N ARG A 168 10.72 -15.16 -4.34
CA ARG A 168 9.37 -14.85 -4.84
C ARG A 168 8.27 -15.12 -3.81
N ASN A 169 8.51 -16.02 -2.85
CA ASN A 169 7.53 -16.32 -1.82
C ASN A 169 7.16 -15.08 -0.99
N TYR A 170 8.07 -14.10 -0.84
CA TYR A 170 7.77 -12.90 -0.06
C TYR A 170 6.75 -11.99 -0.76
N ILE A 171 6.93 -11.72 -2.06
CA ILE A 171 5.98 -10.89 -2.81
C ILE A 171 4.65 -11.61 -3.02
N GLU A 172 4.66 -12.93 -3.23
CA GLU A 172 3.43 -13.73 -3.31
C GLU A 172 2.63 -13.70 -2.00
N ARG A 173 3.31 -13.82 -0.84
CA ARG A 173 2.69 -13.66 0.48
C ARG A 173 2.14 -12.25 0.69
N TRP A 174 2.83 -11.24 0.17
CA TRP A 174 2.33 -9.87 0.22
C TRP A 174 1.06 -9.70 -0.62
N PHE A 175 1.03 -10.22 -1.85
CA PHE A 175 -0.20 -10.26 -2.65
C PHE A 175 -1.31 -11.05 -1.98
N GLY A 176 -0.99 -12.14 -1.28
CA GLY A 176 -1.93 -12.83 -0.40
C GLY A 176 -2.52 -11.89 0.65
N THR A 177 -1.68 -11.12 1.34
CA THR A 177 -2.13 -10.13 2.34
C THR A 177 -3.03 -9.05 1.72
N LEU A 178 -2.69 -8.55 0.52
CA LEU A 178 -3.52 -7.60 -0.23
C LEU A 178 -4.88 -8.20 -0.60
N LYS A 179 -4.90 -9.43 -1.13
CA LYS A 179 -6.12 -10.13 -1.51
C LYS A 179 -6.98 -10.50 -0.30
N ASP A 180 -6.36 -10.88 0.81
CA ASP A 180 -7.03 -11.18 2.07
C ASP A 180 -7.70 -9.94 2.64
N ARG A 181 -7.06 -8.77 2.53
CA ARG A 181 -7.78 -7.51 2.75
C ARG A 181 -8.98 -7.50 1.82
N LEU A 182 -8.79 -7.52 0.50
CA LEU A 182 -9.89 -7.38 -0.45
C LEU A 182 -10.96 -8.50 -0.43
N ARG A 183 -10.76 -9.58 0.34
CA ARG A 183 -11.58 -10.79 0.34
C ARG A 183 -13.01 -10.58 0.80
N ILE A 184 -13.28 -9.64 1.71
CA ILE A 184 -14.67 -9.29 2.09
C ILE A 184 -15.55 -8.85 0.91
N PHE A 185 -14.93 -8.48 -0.21
CA PHE A 185 -15.62 -8.17 -1.45
C PHE A 185 -15.29 -9.20 -2.56
N ASP A 186 -14.92 -10.44 -2.26
CA ASP A 186 -14.48 -11.42 -3.28
C ASP A 186 -13.29 -10.91 -4.14
N VAL A 187 -12.38 -10.16 -3.52
CA VAL A 187 -11.25 -9.49 -4.21
C VAL A 187 -11.75 -8.46 -5.25
N TYR A 188 -12.92 -7.87 -5.00
CA TYR A 188 -13.50 -6.76 -5.74
C TYR A 188 -13.21 -5.42 -5.08
N PHE A 189 -12.85 -4.43 -5.87
CA PHE A 189 -12.81 -3.04 -5.46
C PHE A 189 -14.01 -2.31 -6.07
N PRO A 190 -14.92 -1.73 -5.25
CA PRO A 190 -16.19 -1.18 -5.73
C PRO A 190 -16.02 0.21 -6.37
N THR A 191 -15.23 0.29 -7.43
CA THR A 191 -15.04 1.51 -8.22
C THR A 191 -14.56 1.19 -9.64
N ALA A 192 -15.00 2.00 -10.60
CA ALA A 192 -14.39 2.08 -11.93
C ALA A 192 -13.09 2.91 -11.97
N LYS A 193 -12.80 3.72 -10.95
CA LYS A 193 -11.72 4.71 -11.00
C LYS A 193 -10.38 4.14 -10.54
N VAL A 194 -9.41 4.01 -11.47
CA VAL A 194 -8.02 3.62 -11.17
C VAL A 194 -7.41 4.48 -10.04
N GLY A 195 -7.67 5.79 -10.04
CA GLY A 195 -7.17 6.69 -8.98
C GLY A 195 -7.60 6.28 -7.56
N SER A 196 -8.81 5.74 -7.41
CA SER A 196 -9.30 5.28 -6.10
C SER A 196 -8.55 4.04 -5.60
N ILE A 197 -8.19 3.15 -6.53
CA ILE A 197 -7.36 1.97 -6.24
C ILE A 197 -5.94 2.42 -5.89
N VAL A 198 -5.38 3.40 -6.63
CA VAL A 198 -4.07 3.97 -6.32
C VAL A 198 -4.04 4.55 -4.91
N ASN A 199 -5.03 5.34 -4.51
CA ASN A 199 -5.09 5.90 -3.16
C ASN A 199 -5.21 4.81 -2.09
N PHE A 200 -6.04 3.79 -2.31
CA PHE A 200 -6.07 2.62 -1.43
C PHE A 200 -4.70 1.94 -1.33
N MET A 201 -4.02 1.70 -2.45
CA MET A 201 -2.70 1.08 -2.46
C MET A 201 -1.66 1.91 -1.72
N ARG A 202 -1.71 3.25 -1.80
CA ARG A 202 -0.83 4.13 -1.01
C ARG A 202 -1.05 3.94 0.49
N ALA A 203 -2.30 3.99 0.94
CA ALA A 203 -2.66 3.75 2.33
C ALA A 203 -2.25 2.34 2.80
N PHE A 204 -2.50 1.33 1.97
CA PHE A 204 -2.20 -0.07 2.28
C PHE A 204 -0.68 -0.34 2.34
N CYS A 205 0.09 0.16 1.37
CA CYS A 205 1.55 0.02 1.38
C CYS A 205 2.18 0.77 2.55
N TYR A 206 1.66 1.95 2.90
CA TYR A 206 2.11 2.67 4.08
C TYR A 206 1.86 1.84 5.34
N TRP A 207 0.63 1.37 5.54
CA TRP A 207 0.30 0.49 6.66
C TRP A 207 1.21 -0.73 6.70
N TYR A 208 1.45 -1.39 5.56
CA TYR A 208 2.29 -2.58 5.51
C TYR A 208 3.74 -2.29 5.91
N ASN A 209 4.36 -1.26 5.34
CA ASN A 209 5.78 -0.94 5.58
C ASN A 209 6.03 -0.34 6.97
N GLU A 210 5.09 0.45 7.49
CA GLU A 210 5.31 1.32 8.66
C GLU A 210 4.54 0.86 9.90
N SER A 211 3.41 0.19 9.75
CA SER A 211 2.48 -0.03 10.88
C SER A 211 2.19 -1.51 11.14
N ARG A 212 2.24 -2.37 10.14
CA ARG A 212 1.87 -3.79 10.28
C ARG A 212 2.94 -4.51 11.09
N TYR A 213 2.53 -5.21 12.14
CA TYR A 213 3.47 -6.03 12.90
C TYR A 213 3.76 -7.35 12.18
N HIS A 214 5.04 -7.65 11.93
CA HIS A 214 5.50 -8.93 11.40
C HIS A 214 6.18 -9.73 12.52
N LEU A 215 5.64 -10.90 12.86
CA LEU A 215 6.19 -11.76 13.92
C LEU A 215 7.68 -12.10 13.72
N THR A 216 8.09 -12.29 12.47
CA THR A 216 9.47 -12.63 12.11
C THR A 216 10.43 -11.44 12.15
N LEU A 217 9.94 -10.21 11.99
CA LEU A 217 10.73 -8.98 12.12
C LEU A 217 10.63 -8.36 13.51
N LYS A 218 9.69 -8.83 14.34
CA LYS A 218 9.30 -8.23 15.63
C LYS A 218 8.89 -6.76 15.52
N GLY A 219 8.30 -6.37 14.38
CA GLY A 219 7.90 -5.01 14.06
C GLY A 219 7.48 -4.88 12.60
N PRO A 220 7.19 -3.66 12.12
CA PRO A 220 7.01 -3.40 10.70
C PRO A 220 8.34 -3.45 9.95
N PRO A 221 8.34 -3.62 8.61
CA PRO A 221 9.55 -3.60 7.78
C PRO A 221 10.46 -2.39 8.02
N MET A 222 9.89 -1.22 8.31
CA MET A 222 10.64 0.00 8.59
C MET A 222 11.15 0.13 10.04
N GLY A 223 10.85 -0.83 10.91
CA GLY A 223 11.24 -0.84 12.30
C GLY A 223 10.31 -0.05 13.23
N GLY A 224 10.55 -0.16 14.54
CA GLY A 224 9.69 0.39 15.58
C GLY A 224 8.62 -0.60 16.07
N GLU A 225 7.71 -0.13 16.93
CA GLU A 225 6.65 -0.98 17.50
C GLU A 225 5.47 -1.20 16.53
N GLY A 226 5.37 -0.37 15.49
CA GLY A 226 4.28 -0.39 14.51
C GLY A 226 2.96 0.11 15.12
N GLY A 227 1.86 -0.47 14.64
CA GLY A 227 0.51 -0.18 15.10
C GLY A 227 0.00 1.21 14.73
N PHE A 228 -1.06 1.62 15.42
CA PHE A 228 -1.77 2.87 15.14
C PHE A 228 -0.93 4.11 15.47
N GLU A 229 -0.02 4.04 16.44
CA GLU A 229 0.84 5.18 16.78
C GLU A 229 1.75 5.54 15.61
N GLN A 230 2.35 4.54 14.96
CA GLN A 230 3.20 4.75 13.78
C GLN A 230 2.37 5.21 12.56
N TRP A 231 1.13 4.73 12.44
CA TRP A 231 0.18 5.20 11.43
C TRP A 231 -0.17 6.69 11.58
N ILE A 232 -0.30 7.21 12.81
CA ILE A 232 -0.54 8.64 13.02
C ILE A 232 0.70 9.48 12.73
N LYS A 233 1.90 9.03 13.10
CA LYS A 233 3.16 9.76 12.83
C LYS A 233 3.37 10.05 11.33
N ALA A 234 2.81 9.22 10.47
CA ALA A 234 2.75 9.41 9.02
C ALA A 234 1.97 10.64 8.55
N LEU A 235 0.98 11.01 9.36
CA LEU A 235 -0.07 11.97 9.03
C LEU A 235 0.14 13.31 9.74
N SER A 236 1.17 13.41 10.60
CA SER A 236 1.62 14.64 11.28
C SER A 236 2.77 15.32 10.52
#